data_AF-A0A2P6WA51-F1
#
_entry.id   AF-A0A2P6WA51-F1
#
_cell.length_a   1.000
_cell.length_b   1.000
_cell.length_c   1.000
_cell.angle_alpha   90.00
_cell.angle_beta   90.00
_cell.angle_gamma   90.00
#
_symmetry.space_group_name_H-M   'P 1'
#
loop_
_entity.id
_entity.type
_entity.pdbx_description
1 polymer ?
#
loop_
_entity_poly.entity_id
_entity_poly.type
_entity_poly.pdbx_seq_one_letter_code
_entity_poly.pdbx_strand_id
1 'polypeptide(L)'
;QFLTLSIQKIVMLEKGEIENLKELETGDNILFGDRKQPLEVSKIEEDGVLVTGPSGGKYEIYEENGTRLWSKEGNRRYSSYCKHLRKVGNWVREDDRWKHSSGTVIELEKNEIGYWMIKSGEIDVEEELDIPRYGYSDKEIAEEEVEKIVKNNPEG
;
A
#
# COMPACT_ATOMS: atom_id res chain seq x y z
N GLN A 1 -17.05 14.25 39.68
CA GLN A 1 -17.88 13.57 38.67
C GLN A 1 -18.17 14.63 37.62
N PHE A 2 -17.45 14.75 36.50
CA PHE A 2 -17.31 13.80 35.41
C PHE A 2 -15.87 13.78 34.89
N LEU A 3 -15.24 12.62 34.95
CA LEU A 3 -14.00 12.30 34.25
C LEU A 3 -14.37 11.61 32.93
N THR A 4 -13.43 11.66 31.98
CA THR A 4 -13.17 10.62 30.98
C THR A 4 -14.24 10.36 29.93
N LEU A 5 -14.19 11.04 28.78
CA LEU A 5 -14.56 10.44 27.48
C LEU A 5 -14.26 11.28 26.23
N SER A 6 -13.70 12.50 26.35
CA SER A 6 -13.43 13.33 25.16
C SER A 6 -11.99 13.29 24.66
N ILE A 7 -11.11 12.47 25.24
CA ILE A 7 -9.66 12.44 24.89
C ILE A 7 -9.25 11.12 24.19
N GLN A 8 -10.06 10.06 24.25
CA GLN A 8 -9.75 8.79 23.57
C GLN A 8 -10.20 8.71 22.11
N LYS A 9 -10.88 9.73 21.60
CA LYS A 9 -11.23 9.84 20.17
C LYS A 9 -10.25 10.71 19.38
N ILE A 10 -9.06 10.96 19.93
CA ILE A 10 -7.86 11.00 19.10
C ILE A 10 -7.57 9.53 18.83
N VAL A 11 -8.40 8.94 17.96
CA VAL A 11 -8.12 7.64 17.38
C VAL A 11 -6.75 7.81 16.75
N MET A 12 -5.84 6.92 17.14
CA MET A 12 -4.58 6.73 16.43
C MET A 12 -4.96 6.33 15.00
N LEU A 13 -5.24 7.32 14.14
CA LEU A 13 -5.30 7.11 12.72
C LEU A 13 -3.88 6.72 12.35
N GLU A 14 -3.70 5.43 12.06
CA GLU A 14 -2.51 4.97 11.37
C GLU A 14 -2.36 5.84 10.11
N LYS A 15 -1.11 6.21 9.82
CA LYS A 15 -0.78 7.17 8.76
C LYS A 15 -1.47 6.74 7.45
N GLY A 16 -2.52 7.45 7.03
CA GLY A 16 -3.24 7.20 5.78
C GLY A 16 -4.62 6.53 5.90
N GLU A 17 -5.16 6.25 7.09
CA GLU A 17 -6.55 5.77 7.23
C GLU A 17 -7.57 6.82 6.74
N ILE A 18 -8.53 6.36 5.92
CA ILE A 18 -9.53 7.19 5.25
C ILE A 18 -10.80 7.20 6.10
N GLU A 19 -11.21 8.39 6.55
CA GLU A 19 -12.45 8.54 7.31
C GLU A 19 -13.67 8.59 6.38
N ASN A 20 -13.56 9.21 5.21
CA ASN A 20 -14.66 9.36 4.27
C ASN A 20 -14.28 8.93 2.85
N LEU A 21 -15.12 8.11 2.20
CA LEU A 21 -14.90 7.67 0.81
C LEU A 21 -14.79 8.84 -0.19
N LYS A 22 -15.34 10.02 0.14
CA LYS A 22 -15.24 11.23 -0.69
C LYS A 22 -13.83 11.85 -0.74
N GLU A 23 -12.93 11.41 0.12
CA GLU A 23 -11.52 11.83 0.09
C GLU A 23 -10.72 11.11 -1.02
N LEU A 24 -11.30 10.08 -1.62
CA LEU A 24 -10.68 9.31 -2.69
C LEU A 24 -10.85 9.97 -4.06
N GLU A 25 -9.80 9.86 -4.86
CA GLU A 25 -9.77 10.30 -6.25
C GLU A 25 -9.51 9.12 -7.19
N THR A 26 -9.95 9.23 -8.43
CA THR A 26 -9.62 8.24 -9.47
C THR A 26 -8.11 8.17 -9.66
N GLY A 27 -7.57 6.95 -9.65
CA GLY A 27 -6.14 6.66 -9.70
C GLY A 27 -5.49 6.51 -8.32
N ASP A 28 -6.22 6.77 -7.23
CA ASP A 28 -5.71 6.49 -5.89
C ASP A 28 -5.54 4.99 -5.67
N ASN A 29 -4.44 4.61 -5.01
CA ASN A 29 -4.24 3.24 -4.54
C ASN A 29 -4.69 3.13 -3.09
N ILE A 30 -5.43 2.06 -2.77
CA ILE A 30 -5.97 1.83 -1.42
C ILE A 30 -5.74 0.40 -0.95
N LEU A 31 -5.59 0.24 0.37
CA LEU A 31 -5.56 -1.05 1.06
C LEU A 31 -6.63 -1.09 2.14
N PHE A 32 -7.14 -2.28 2.42
CA PHE A 32 -8.04 -2.50 3.54
C PHE A 32 -7.93 -3.94 4.05
N GLY A 33 -8.23 -4.14 5.33
CA GLY A 33 -8.08 -5.41 6.03
C GLY A 33 -6.68 -5.99 5.84
N ASP A 34 -6.62 -7.31 5.64
CA ASP A 34 -5.37 -8.08 5.50
C ASP A 34 -4.90 -8.18 4.04
N ARG A 35 -5.39 -7.31 3.15
CA ARG A 35 -4.94 -7.31 1.75
C ARG A 35 -3.45 -6.94 1.71
N LYS A 36 -2.69 -7.69 0.90
CA LYS A 36 -1.27 -7.40 0.64
C LYS A 36 -1.05 -6.50 -0.57
N GLN A 37 -2.02 -6.48 -1.48
CA GLN A 37 -1.91 -5.73 -2.72
C GLN A 37 -2.99 -4.65 -2.79
N PRO A 38 -2.60 -3.41 -3.11
CA PRO A 38 -3.53 -2.32 -3.22
C PRO A 38 -4.51 -2.52 -4.37
N LEU A 39 -5.64 -1.84 -4.27
CA LEU A 39 -6.63 -1.70 -5.32
C LEU A 39 -6.57 -0.26 -5.83
N GLU A 40 -6.72 -0.09 -7.15
CA GLU A 40 -6.79 1.22 -7.77
C GLU A 40 -8.23 1.71 -7.80
N VAL A 41 -8.47 2.94 -7.38
CA VAL A 41 -9.76 3.62 -7.50
C VAL A 41 -10.04 3.94 -8.96
N SER A 42 -10.97 3.18 -9.53
CA SER A 42 -11.34 3.31 -10.95
C SER A 42 -12.41 4.37 -11.18
N LYS A 43 -13.36 4.53 -10.24
CA LYS A 43 -14.49 5.46 -10.38
C LYS A 43 -15.07 5.81 -9.01
N ILE A 44 -15.39 7.08 -8.81
CA ILE A 44 -16.17 7.56 -7.67
C ILE A 44 -17.64 7.66 -8.07
N GLU A 45 -18.53 7.09 -7.26
CA GLU A 45 -19.98 7.15 -7.42
C GLU A 45 -20.63 7.78 -6.18
N GLU A 46 -21.90 8.18 -6.28
CA GLU A 46 -22.61 8.83 -5.16
C GLU A 46 -22.72 7.92 -3.94
N ASP A 47 -22.94 6.63 -4.19
CA ASP A 47 -23.18 5.60 -3.17
C ASP A 47 -21.94 4.75 -2.85
N GLY A 48 -20.77 5.08 -3.38
CA GLY A 48 -19.56 4.28 -3.16
C GLY A 48 -18.45 4.52 -4.18
N VAL A 49 -17.46 3.63 -4.16
CA VAL A 49 -16.26 3.73 -4.97
C VAL A 49 -15.99 2.38 -5.64
N LEU A 50 -15.77 2.40 -6.95
CA LEU A 50 -15.36 1.23 -7.72
C LEU A 50 -13.84 1.13 -7.76
N VAL A 51 -13.33 -0.05 -7.45
CA VAL A 51 -11.90 -0.31 -7.33
C VAL A 51 -11.49 -1.55 -8.12
N THR A 52 -10.31 -1.50 -8.74
CA THR A 52 -9.77 -2.58 -9.56
C THR A 52 -8.54 -3.17 -8.90
N GLY A 53 -8.50 -4.48 -8.76
CA GLY A 53 -7.33 -5.20 -8.27
C GLY A 53 -6.28 -5.44 -9.35
N PRO A 54 -5.03 -5.73 -8.97
CA PRO A 54 -3.92 -5.90 -9.90
C PRO A 54 -4.12 -7.04 -10.91
N SER A 55 -4.97 -8.02 -10.59
CA SER A 55 -5.36 -9.10 -11.51
C SER A 55 -6.66 -8.82 -12.29
N GLY A 56 -7.11 -7.55 -12.34
CA GLY A 56 -8.31 -7.12 -13.06
C GLY A 56 -9.64 -7.40 -12.36
N GLY A 57 -9.62 -7.87 -11.10
CA GLY A 57 -10.84 -8.06 -10.32
C GLY A 57 -11.48 -6.72 -9.97
N LYS A 58 -12.80 -6.60 -10.15
CA LYS A 58 -13.55 -5.36 -9.86
C LYS A 58 -14.38 -5.49 -8.59
N TYR A 59 -14.32 -4.46 -7.78
CA TYR A 59 -14.97 -4.40 -6.48
C TYR A 59 -15.62 -3.04 -6.28
N GLU A 60 -16.59 -2.98 -5.38
CA GLU A 60 -17.19 -1.74 -4.91
C GLU A 60 -16.98 -1.63 -3.40
N ILE A 61 -16.71 -0.42 -2.92
CA ILE A 61 -16.65 -0.06 -1.51
C ILE A 61 -17.73 0.97 -1.26
N TYR A 62 -18.56 0.75 -0.25
CA TYR A 62 -19.70 1.62 0.05
C TYR A 62 -19.97 1.66 1.55
N GLU A 63 -20.82 2.59 1.96
CA GLU A 63 -21.27 2.71 3.34
C GLU A 63 -22.76 2.39 3.44
N GLU A 64 -23.13 1.52 4.37
CA GLU A 64 -24.52 1.16 4.65
C GLU A 64 -24.73 1.17 6.16
N ASN A 65 -25.73 1.93 6.64
CA ASN A 65 -26.04 2.10 8.07
C ASN A 65 -24.82 2.51 8.93
N GLY A 66 -23.97 3.40 8.40
CA GLY A 66 -22.76 3.87 9.08
C GLY A 66 -21.63 2.83 9.15
N THR A 67 -21.72 1.75 8.39
CA THR A 67 -20.71 0.69 8.31
C THR A 67 -20.12 0.65 6.91
N ARG A 68 -18.79 0.59 6.82
CA ARG A 68 -18.09 0.44 5.53
C ARG A 68 -18.00 -1.02 5.11
N LEU A 69 -18.39 -1.27 3.88
CA LEU A 69 -18.49 -2.59 3.27
C LEU A 69 -17.77 -2.62 1.93
N TRP A 70 -17.36 -3.80 1.51
CA TRP A 70 -16.87 -4.06 0.16
C TRP A 70 -17.51 -5.32 -0.43
N SER A 71 -17.72 -5.34 -1.73
CA SER A 71 -18.19 -6.51 -2.47
C SER A 71 -17.55 -6.57 -3.86
N LYS A 72 -17.70 -7.70 -4.55
CA LYS A 72 -17.54 -7.70 -6.01
C LYS A 72 -18.57 -6.77 -6.62
N GLU A 73 -18.20 -6.10 -7.70
CA GLU A 73 -19.08 -5.17 -8.43
C GLU A 73 -20.44 -5.83 -8.72
N GLY A 74 -21.53 -5.17 -8.31
CA GLY A 74 -22.91 -5.63 -8.52
C GLY A 74 -23.37 -6.75 -7.58
N ASN A 75 -22.58 -7.10 -6.55
CA ASN A 75 -22.86 -8.23 -5.67
C ASN A 75 -22.88 -7.87 -4.17
N ARG A 76 -23.47 -6.71 -3.82
CA ARG A 76 -23.63 -6.20 -2.44
C ARG A 76 -24.23 -7.19 -1.44
N ARG A 77 -25.04 -8.16 -1.91
CA ARG A 77 -25.62 -9.23 -1.06
C ARG A 77 -24.56 -10.11 -0.37
N TYR A 78 -23.35 -10.18 -0.92
CA TYR A 78 -22.22 -10.91 -0.35
C TYR A 78 -21.09 -9.94 0.04
N SER A 79 -21.47 -8.80 0.60
CA SER A 79 -20.52 -7.82 1.11
C SER A 79 -19.83 -8.31 2.38
N SER A 80 -18.64 -7.76 2.59
CA SER A 80 -17.80 -7.99 3.75
C SER A 80 -17.36 -6.66 4.34
N TYR A 81 -16.99 -6.65 5.61
CA TYR A 81 -16.51 -5.42 6.26
C TYR A 81 -15.23 -4.90 5.60
N CYS A 82 -15.21 -3.62 5.28
CA CYS A 82 -14.03 -2.92 4.81
C CYS A 82 -13.38 -2.23 6.01
N LYS A 83 -12.51 -2.98 6.71
CA LYS A 83 -11.80 -2.51 7.90
C LYS A 83 -10.50 -1.81 7.51
N HIS A 84 -10.06 -0.81 8.26
CA HIS A 84 -8.75 -0.15 8.09
C HIS A 84 -8.48 0.27 6.64
N LEU A 85 -9.48 0.93 6.03
CA LEU A 85 -9.34 1.45 4.68
C LEU A 85 -8.34 2.59 4.71
N ARG A 86 -7.25 2.46 3.95
CA ARG A 86 -6.16 3.41 3.93
C ARG A 86 -5.70 3.70 2.50
N LYS A 87 -5.30 4.95 2.26
CA LYS A 87 -4.67 5.36 1.02
C LYS A 87 -3.21 4.95 1.08
N VAL A 88 -2.74 4.27 0.04
CA VAL A 88 -1.34 3.91 -0.10
C VAL A 88 -0.67 4.84 -1.09
N GLY A 89 0.64 4.98 -0.94
CA GLY A 89 1.42 5.83 -1.81
C GLY A 89 1.76 5.14 -3.13
N ASN A 90 2.64 5.79 -3.88
CA ASN A 90 3.17 5.26 -5.13
C ASN A 90 4.68 5.15 -5.06
N TRP A 91 5.20 4.06 -5.61
CA TRP A 91 6.62 3.89 -5.89
C TRP A 91 6.93 4.40 -7.30
N VAL A 92 7.97 5.20 -7.42
CA VAL A 92 8.49 5.69 -8.70
C VAL A 92 9.93 5.25 -8.82
N ARG A 93 10.28 4.65 -9.95
CA ARG A 93 11.66 4.27 -10.28
C ARG A 93 12.36 5.41 -11.02
N GLU A 94 13.54 5.77 -10.54
CA GLU A 94 14.47 6.74 -11.10
C GLU A 94 15.85 6.07 -11.20
N ASP A 95 16.16 5.49 -12.37
CA ASP A 95 17.35 4.67 -12.62
C ASP A 95 17.51 3.49 -11.63
N ASP A 96 18.43 3.62 -10.69
CA ASP A 96 18.82 2.64 -9.68
C ASP A 96 18.19 2.94 -8.31
N ARG A 97 17.14 3.76 -8.30
CA ARG A 97 16.47 4.21 -7.09
C ARG A 97 14.97 4.07 -7.24
N TRP A 98 14.31 3.63 -6.18
CA TRP A 98 12.87 3.56 -6.05
C TRP A 98 12.47 4.45 -4.90
N LYS A 99 11.60 5.41 -5.19
CA LYS A 99 11.14 6.39 -4.23
C LYS A 99 9.65 6.24 -4.00
N HIS A 100 9.28 6.01 -2.75
CA HIS A 100 7.90 6.03 -2.33
C HIS A 100 7.46 7.45 -1.98
N SER A 101 6.18 7.75 -2.23
CA SER A 101 5.60 9.04 -1.86
C SER A 101 5.61 9.35 -0.34
N SER A 102 5.81 8.34 0.53
CA SER A 102 6.02 8.53 1.97
C SER A 102 7.36 9.21 2.31
N GLY A 103 8.32 9.16 1.39
CA GLY A 103 9.71 9.50 1.62
C GLY A 103 10.66 8.30 1.65
N THR A 104 10.14 7.07 1.72
CA THR A 104 10.94 5.84 1.71
C THR A 104 11.72 5.73 0.40
N VAL A 105 12.99 5.31 0.48
CA VAL A 105 13.85 5.13 -0.70
C VAL A 105 14.56 3.79 -0.62
N ILE A 106 14.55 3.06 -1.73
CA ILE A 106 15.37 1.87 -1.95
C ILE A 106 16.37 2.21 -3.07
N GLU A 107 17.65 1.93 -2.87
CA GLU A 107 18.71 2.21 -3.85
C GLU A 107 19.52 0.95 -4.16
N LEU A 108 19.90 0.80 -5.43
CA LEU A 108 20.91 -0.14 -5.88
C LEU A 108 22.27 0.55 -5.94
N GLU A 109 23.23 0.03 -5.20
CA GLU A 109 24.60 0.56 -5.18
C GLU A 109 25.61 -0.53 -5.46
N LYS A 110 26.56 -0.25 -6.36
CA LYS A 110 27.66 -1.16 -6.65
C LYS A 110 28.78 -0.97 -5.62
N ASN A 111 29.11 -2.04 -4.89
CA ASN A 111 30.17 -2.03 -3.89
C ASN A 111 31.57 -2.06 -4.52
N GLU A 112 32.62 -1.93 -3.69
CA GLU A 112 34.02 -1.88 -4.12
C GLU A 112 34.49 -3.14 -4.87
N ILE A 113 33.86 -4.29 -4.60
CA ILE A 113 34.16 -5.57 -5.23
C ILE A 113 33.31 -5.85 -6.48
N GLY A 114 32.48 -4.88 -6.90
CA GLY A 114 31.74 -4.93 -8.15
C GLY A 114 30.39 -5.64 -8.10
N TYR A 115 29.85 -5.90 -6.92
CA TYR A 115 28.52 -6.51 -6.72
C TYR A 115 27.49 -5.44 -6.35
N TRP A 116 26.23 -5.67 -6.71
CA TRP A 116 25.10 -4.79 -6.46
C TRP A 116 24.45 -5.08 -5.11
N MET A 117 24.30 -4.04 -4.31
CA MET A 117 23.68 -4.05 -2.98
C MET A 117 22.34 -3.32 -3.05
N ILE A 118 21.33 -3.86 -2.37
CA ILE A 118 20.06 -3.17 -2.14
C ILE A 118 20.15 -2.47 -0.78
N LYS A 119 19.89 -1.16 -0.74
CA LYS A 119 19.90 -0.36 0.49
C LYS A 119 18.55 0.32 0.69
N SER A 120 18.04 0.29 1.91
CA SER A 120 16.90 1.09 2.34
C SER A 120 17.16 1.61 3.75
N GLY A 121 16.67 2.81 4.06
CA GLY A 121 16.77 3.40 5.39
C GLY A 121 15.62 3.04 6.32
N GLU A 122 14.45 2.67 5.76
CA GLU A 122 13.23 2.42 6.53
C GLU A 122 12.75 0.96 6.43
N ILE A 123 13.14 0.25 5.37
CA ILE A 123 12.81 -1.17 5.17
C ILE A 123 14.01 -2.02 5.54
N ASP A 124 13.81 -3.04 6.38
CA ASP A 124 14.82 -4.05 6.64
C ASP A 124 14.88 -5.05 5.48
N VAL A 125 15.78 -4.77 4.54
CA VAL A 125 15.93 -5.55 3.30
C VAL A 125 16.37 -6.99 3.59
N GLU A 126 17.14 -7.23 4.67
CA GLU A 126 17.64 -8.56 5.03
C GLU A 126 16.57 -9.46 5.65
N GLU A 127 15.52 -8.87 6.25
CA GLU A 127 14.35 -9.64 6.70
C GLU A 127 13.38 -9.97 5.55
N GLU A 128 13.27 -9.07 4.56
CA GLU A 128 12.38 -9.23 3.42
C GLU A 128 12.93 -10.20 2.36
N LEU A 129 14.26 -10.26 2.20
CA LEU A 129 14.93 -11.02 1.15
C LEU A 129 16.11 -11.83 1.66
N ASP A 130 16.32 -13.00 1.04
CA ASP A 130 17.56 -13.76 1.19
C ASP A 130 18.64 -13.19 0.26
N ILE A 131 19.29 -12.11 0.71
CA ILE A 131 20.32 -11.40 -0.06
C ILE A 131 21.64 -12.17 0.02
N PRO A 132 22.35 -12.38 -1.10
CA PRO A 132 23.70 -12.92 -1.06
C PRO A 132 24.61 -12.06 -0.20
N ARG A 133 25.47 -12.68 0.61
CA ARG A 133 26.39 -12.00 1.55
C ARG A 133 27.19 -10.84 0.94
N TYR A 134 27.52 -10.92 -0.34
CA TYR A 134 28.33 -9.91 -1.05
C TYR A 134 27.51 -9.05 -2.04
N GLY A 135 26.19 -9.25 -2.10
CA GLY A 135 25.30 -8.66 -3.09
C GLY A 135 25.17 -9.51 -4.37
N TYR A 136 24.45 -8.96 -5.35
CA TYR A 136 24.17 -9.61 -6.62
C TYR A 136 25.27 -9.31 -7.64
N SER A 137 25.76 -10.33 -8.34
CA SER A 137 26.73 -10.12 -9.42
C SER A 137 26.11 -9.51 -10.68
N ASP A 138 24.79 -9.66 -10.82
CA ASP A 138 24.00 -9.17 -11.94
C ASP A 138 23.06 -8.06 -11.45
N LYS A 139 22.99 -6.96 -12.21
CA LYS A 139 22.12 -5.84 -11.89
C LYS A 139 20.66 -6.21 -12.07
N GLU A 140 20.31 -6.91 -13.15
CA GLU A 140 18.93 -7.24 -13.48
C GLU A 140 18.29 -8.10 -12.38
N ILE A 141 19.07 -9.04 -11.82
CA ILE A 141 18.62 -9.84 -10.67
C ILE A 141 18.38 -8.95 -9.45
N ALA A 142 19.29 -8.00 -9.16
CA ALA A 142 19.12 -7.08 -8.04
C ALA A 142 17.85 -6.22 -8.22
N GLU A 143 17.59 -5.76 -9.45
CA GLU A 143 16.38 -5.02 -9.80
C GLU A 143 15.11 -5.86 -9.58
N GLU A 144 15.09 -7.11 -10.04
CA GLU A 144 13.95 -8.02 -9.83
C GLU A 144 13.64 -8.24 -8.34
N GLU A 145 14.67 -8.29 -7.49
CA GLU A 145 14.50 -8.41 -6.05
C GLU A 145 13.98 -7.11 -5.41
N VAL A 146 14.42 -5.94 -5.88
CA VAL A 146 13.84 -4.65 -5.45
C VAL A 146 12.37 -4.55 -5.83
N GLU A 147 11.98 -4.99 -7.02
CA GLU A 147 10.58 -4.99 -7.45
C GLU A 147 9.69 -5.85 -6.55
N LYS A 148 10.23 -6.93 -5.94
CA LYS A 148 9.50 -7.72 -4.93
C LYS A 148 9.30 -6.93 -3.65
N ILE A 149 10.34 -6.23 -3.16
CA ILE A 149 10.24 -5.39 -1.97
C ILE A 149 9.19 -4.30 -2.18
N VAL A 150 9.29 -3.57 -3.29
CA VAL A 150 8.35 -2.50 -3.68
C VAL A 150 6.90 -3.01 -3.68
N LYS A 151 6.68 -4.20 -4.26
CA LYS A 151 5.36 -4.82 -4.34
C LYS A 151 4.82 -5.29 -2.98
N ASN A 152 5.71 -5.71 -2.07
CA ASN A 152 5.35 -6.16 -0.73
C ASN A 152 5.19 -5.00 0.26
N ASN A 153 5.77 -3.84 -0.05
CA ASN A 153 5.75 -2.64 0.79
C ASN A 153 5.01 -1.48 0.10
N PRO A 154 3.70 -1.63 -0.22
CA PRO A 154 2.93 -0.60 -0.92
C PRO A 154 2.74 0.70 -0.11
N GLU A 155 3.05 0.69 1.19
CA GLU A 155 2.88 1.84 2.09
C GLU A 155 4.18 2.62 2.34
N GLY A 156 5.30 2.17 1.76
CA GLY A 156 6.64 2.69 2.03
C GLY A 156 7.33 1.82 3.04
#